data_AF-A0A8I0HB71-F1
#
_entry.id   AF-A0A8I0HB71-F1
#
_cell.length_a   1.000
_cell.length_b   1.000
_cell.length_c   1.000
_cell.angle_alpha   90.00
_cell.angle_beta   90.00
_cell.angle_gamma   90.00
#
_symmetry.space_group_name_H-M   'P 1'
#
loop_
_entity.id
_entity.type
_entity.pdbx_description
1 polymer ?
#
loop_
_entity_poly.entity_id
_entity_poly.type
_entity_poly.pdbx_seq_one_letter_code
_entity_poly.pdbx_strand_id
1 'polypeptide(L)'
;TDFINREVSVYVARNGQVLAVSVGNDQSVELPPVEGRRGASRLSGVRCVHTHPNGNPLLSGVDISALKNNRFDAMIAVGVTSP
;
A
#
# COMPACT_ATOMS: atom_id res chain seq x y z
N THR A 1 15.62 -3.94 -1.38
CA THR A 1 14.98 -4.32 -2.67
C THR A 1 16.04 -4.31 -3.77
N ASP A 2 17.24 -4.82 -3.48
CA ASP A 2 18.47 -4.28 -4.10
C ASP A 2 18.69 -4.77 -5.53
N PHE A 3 18.15 -5.95 -5.83
CA PHE A 3 18.23 -6.54 -7.16
C PHE A 3 17.39 -5.79 -8.20
N ILE A 4 16.35 -5.06 -7.76
CA ILE A 4 15.40 -4.38 -8.64
C ILE A 4 15.33 -2.87 -8.36
N ASN A 5 15.72 -2.41 -7.17
CA ASN A 5 15.59 -1.05 -6.65
C ASN A 5 14.19 -0.45 -6.85
N ARG A 6 13.15 -1.29 -6.70
CA ARG A 6 11.74 -0.92 -6.84
C ARG A 6 11.03 -1.12 -5.52
N GLU A 7 10.02 -0.30 -5.27
CA GLU A 7 9.15 -0.47 -4.11
C GLU A 7 8.32 -1.74 -4.26
N VAL A 8 8.10 -2.44 -3.16
CA VAL A 8 7.16 -3.56 -3.05
C VAL A 8 6.01 -3.12 -2.17
N SER A 9 4.78 -3.32 -2.64
CA SER A 9 3.56 -2.98 -1.91
C SER A 9 2.68 -4.21 -1.73
N VAL A 10 2.12 -4.38 -0.53
CA VAL A 10 1.21 -5.45 -0.16
C VAL A 10 -0.10 -4.84 0.33
N TYR A 11 -1.20 -5.28 -0.26
CA TYR A 11 -2.54 -4.80 0.09
C TYR A 11 -3.26 -5.87 0.89
N VAL A 12 -3.73 -5.52 2.08
CA VAL A 12 -4.25 -6.48 3.06
C VAL A 12 -5.66 -6.06 3.49
N ALA A 13 -6.59 -6.99 3.44
CA ALA A 13 -7.95 -6.80 3.95
C ALA A 13 -8.00 -6.81 5.48
N ARG A 14 -9.11 -6.34 6.06
CA ARG A 14 -9.30 -6.30 7.52
C ARG A 14 -9.16 -7.65 8.23
N ASN A 15 -9.52 -8.75 7.54
CA ASN A 15 -9.39 -10.12 8.04
C ASN A 15 -7.97 -10.70 7.90
N GLY A 16 -7.01 -9.91 7.42
CA GLY A 16 -5.62 -10.34 7.21
C GLY A 16 -5.36 -10.99 5.85
N GLN A 17 -6.35 -11.14 4.97
CA GLN A 17 -6.15 -11.68 3.63
C GLN A 17 -5.29 -10.71 2.78
N VAL A 18 -4.26 -11.24 2.13
CA VAL A 18 -3.52 -10.50 1.09
C VAL A 18 -4.36 -10.46 -0.17
N LEU A 19 -4.72 -9.24 -0.61
CA LEU A 19 -5.54 -9.00 -1.78
C LEU A 19 -4.69 -8.88 -3.05
N ALA A 20 -3.52 -8.23 -2.94
CA ALA A 20 -2.61 -8.04 -4.04
C ALA A 20 -1.18 -7.74 -3.53
N VAL A 21 -0.20 -8.01 -4.39
CA VAL A 21 1.19 -7.60 -4.22
C VAL A 21 1.63 -6.89 -5.50
N SER A 22 2.37 -5.79 -5.36
CA SER A 22 2.90 -5.02 -6.47
C SER A 22 4.38 -4.75 -6.30
N VAL A 23 5.07 -4.66 -7.42
CA VAL A 23 6.48 -4.27 -7.52
C VAL A 23 6.53 -3.08 -8.46
N GLY A 24 6.67 -1.88 -7.91
CA GLY A 24 6.21 -0.66 -8.55
C GLY A 24 7.11 -0.15 -9.68
N ASN A 25 6.52 0.39 -10.75
CA ASN A 25 6.62 1.84 -11.04
C ASN A 25 5.19 2.34 -11.35
N ASP A 26 4.77 3.42 -10.66
CA ASP A 26 3.58 4.29 -10.80
C ASP A 26 2.19 3.74 -11.18
N GLN A 27 2.03 2.46 -11.50
CA GLN A 27 0.73 1.91 -11.85
C GLN A 27 -0.03 1.54 -10.57
N SER A 28 -1.15 2.23 -10.38
CA SER A 28 -2.17 1.86 -9.41
C SER A 28 -2.58 0.41 -9.63
N VAL A 29 -2.47 -0.41 -8.60
CA VAL A 29 -2.96 -1.80 -8.62
C VAL A 29 -4.47 -1.76 -8.55
N GLU A 30 -5.14 -2.43 -9.49
CA GLU A 30 -6.57 -2.66 -9.39
C GLU A 30 -6.81 -3.68 -8.26
N LEU A 31 -7.50 -3.23 -7.21
CA LEU A 31 -7.78 -4.05 -6.04
C LEU A 31 -9.16 -4.70 -6.19
N PRO A 32 -9.28 -6.00 -5.86
CA PRO A 32 -10.57 -6.64 -5.86
C PRO A 32 -11.53 -5.94 -4.88
N PRO A 33 -12.85 -5.97 -5.13
CA PRO A 33 -13.83 -5.44 -4.20
C PRO A 33 -13.68 -6.07 -2.82
N VAL A 34 -13.60 -5.25 -1.78
CA VAL A 34 -13.57 -5.74 -0.40
C VAL A 34 -14.98 -5.81 0.15
N GLU A 35 -15.36 -7.00 0.63
CA GLU A 35 -16.65 -7.21 1.25
C GLU A 35 -16.83 -6.38 2.53
N GLY A 36 -18.08 -6.02 2.85
CA GLY A 36 -18.41 -5.27 4.05
C GLY A 36 -18.22 -3.75 3.93
N ARG A 37 -17.82 -3.23 2.77
CA ARG A 37 -17.86 -1.78 2.49
C ARG A 37 -19.30 -1.31 2.30
N ARG A 38 -19.94 -0.85 3.39
CA ARG A 38 -21.29 -0.27 3.39
C ARG A 38 -21.28 1.20 2.93
N GLY A 39 -20.93 1.41 1.66
CA GLY A 39 -21.03 2.73 1.00
C GLY A 39 -19.70 3.31 0.52
N ALA A 40 -19.80 4.05 -0.58
CA ALA A 40 -18.66 4.67 -1.24
C ALA A 40 -18.01 5.78 -0.42
N SER A 41 -18.61 6.22 0.71
CA SER A 41 -18.10 7.23 1.67
C SER A 41 -17.37 6.67 2.91
N ARG A 42 -17.25 5.34 3.06
CA ARG A 42 -16.40 4.70 4.10
C ARG A 42 -15.00 4.27 3.63
N LEU A 43 -14.07 4.12 4.57
CA LEU A 43 -12.75 3.53 4.30
C LEU A 43 -12.89 2.18 3.56
N SER A 44 -11.95 1.90 2.67
CA SER A 44 -12.04 0.84 1.67
C SER A 44 -11.95 -0.57 2.26
N GLY A 45 -11.50 -0.72 3.51
CA GLY A 45 -11.24 -2.03 4.10
C GLY A 45 -9.89 -2.63 3.72
N VAL A 46 -9.04 -1.85 3.04
CA VAL A 46 -7.71 -2.26 2.60
C VAL A 46 -6.65 -1.46 3.36
N ARG A 47 -5.61 -2.13 3.82
CA ARG A 47 -4.37 -1.54 4.36
C ARG A 47 -3.27 -1.74 3.34
N CYS A 48 -2.47 -0.72 3.09
CA CYS A 48 -1.30 -0.80 2.21
C CYS A 48 -0.03 -0.80 3.06
N VAL A 49 0.85 -1.78 2.83
CA VAL A 49 2.20 -1.82 3.37
C VAL A 49 3.15 -1.73 2.19
N HIS A 50 4.02 -0.73 2.14
CA HIS A 50 5.00 -0.60 1.07
C HIS A 50 6.40 -0.37 1.60
N THR A 51 7.40 -0.69 0.78
CA THR A 51 8.80 -0.49 1.12
C THR A 51 9.34 0.80 0.52
N HIS A 52 10.18 1.51 1.27
CA HIS A 52 11.05 2.56 0.73
C HIS A 52 12.49 2.04 0.60
N PRO A 53 12.99 1.81 -0.64
CA PRO A 53 14.32 1.27 -0.93
C PRO A 53 15.49 2.13 -0.42
N ASN A 54 15.24 3.39 -0.06
CA ASN A 54 16.24 4.32 0.48
C ASN A 54 16.35 4.25 2.02
N GLY A 55 15.65 3.33 2.66
CA GLY A 55 15.68 3.18 4.11
C GLY A 55 14.81 4.17 4.89
N ASN A 56 14.14 5.13 4.25
CA ASN A 56 13.32 6.11 4.96
C ASN A 56 11.94 5.51 5.33
N PRO A 57 11.58 5.33 6.61
CA PRO A 57 10.30 4.76 6.99
C PRO A 57 9.15 5.78 7.02
N LEU A 58 9.40 7.06 6.76
CA LEU A 58 8.38 8.09 6.79
C LEU A 58 7.52 8.06 5.53
N LEU A 59 6.22 8.33 5.69
CA LEU A 59 5.30 8.51 4.56
C LEU A 59 5.68 9.76 3.76
N SER A 60 5.73 9.60 2.44
CA SER A 60 5.86 10.67 1.47
C SER A 60 4.52 11.38 1.22
N GLY A 61 4.56 12.52 0.51
CA GLY A 61 3.34 13.18 0.04
C GLY A 61 2.52 12.33 -0.93
N VAL A 62 3.19 11.46 -1.71
CA VAL A 62 2.54 10.51 -2.61
C VAL A 62 1.79 9.44 -1.81
N ASP A 63 2.40 8.92 -0.74
CA ASP A 63 1.77 7.93 0.13
C ASP A 63 0.51 8.47 0.80
N ILE A 64 0.58 9.71 1.31
CA ILE A 64 -0.56 10.38 1.94
C ILE A 64 -1.67 10.62 0.91
N SER A 65 -1.32 10.98 -0.32
CA SER A 65 -2.29 11.17 -1.40
C SER A 65 -2.95 9.84 -1.77
N ALA A 66 -2.19 8.76 -1.90
CA ALA A 66 -2.69 7.42 -2.18
C ALA A 66 -3.62 6.91 -1.05
N LEU A 67 -3.23 7.11 0.21
CA LEU A 67 -4.04 6.82 1.39
C LEU A 67 -5.40 7.53 1.31
N LYS A 68 -5.42 8.82 0.99
CA LYS A 68 -6.65 9.62 0.89
C LYS A 68 -7.50 9.29 -0.33
N ASN A 69 -6.89 9.10 -1.49
CA ASN A 69 -7.63 8.88 -2.74
C ASN A 69 -8.28 7.50 -2.77
N ASN A 70 -7.57 6.47 -2.30
CA ASN A 70 -8.10 5.10 -2.20
C ASN A 70 -8.88 4.87 -0.90
N ARG A 71 -8.77 5.81 0.03
CA ARG A 71 -9.29 5.72 1.40
C ARG A 71 -8.96 4.41 2.07
N PHE A 72 -7.69 4.06 2.01
CA PHE A 72 -7.17 2.93 2.74
C PHE A 72 -7.45 3.10 4.23
N ASP A 73 -7.66 1.96 4.89
CA ASP A 73 -7.78 1.90 6.34
C ASP A 73 -6.46 2.31 7.02
N ALA A 74 -5.33 2.00 6.39
CA ALA A 74 -3.99 2.38 6.84
C ALA A 74 -2.98 2.39 5.68
N MET A 75 -1.92 3.18 5.84
CA MET A 75 -0.73 3.20 5.00
C MET A 75 0.49 3.00 5.89
N ILE A 76 1.35 2.06 5.55
CA ILE A 76 2.56 1.73 6.30
C ILE A 76 3.74 1.77 5.33
N ALA A 77 4.73 2.63 5.59
CA ALA A 77 6.01 2.59 4.92
C ALA A 77 7.03 1.82 5.76
N VAL A 78 7.77 0.92 5.12
CA VAL A 78 8.89 0.19 5.70
C VAL A 78 10.15 0.64 5.02
N GLY A 79 11.00 1.38 5.75
CA GLY A 79 12.35 1.68 5.29
C GLY A 79 13.16 0.41 5.19
N VAL A 80 13.71 0.12 4.02
CA VAL A 80 14.63 -1.00 3.79
C VAL A 80 15.93 -0.49 3.22
N THR A 81 17.02 -0.85 3.88
CA THR A 81 18.38 -0.69 3.36
C THR A 81 18.87 -2.05 2.86
N SER A 82 19.70 -2.02 1.83
CA SER A 82 20.47 -3.20 1.45
C SER A 82 21.34 -3.67 2.62
N PRO A 83 21.53 -4.99 2.82
CA PRO A 83 22.47 -5.52 3.80
C PRO A 83 23.92 -5.10 3.53
#